data_AF-A0A832NUN3-F1
#
_entry.id   AF-A0A832NUN3-F1
#
_cell.length_a   1.000
_cell.length_b   1.000
_cell.length_c   1.000
_cell.angle_alpha   90.00
_cell.angle_beta   90.00
_cell.angle_gamma   90.00
#
_symmetry.space_group_name_H-M   'P 1'
#
loop_
_entity.id
_entity.type
_entity.pdbx_description
1 polymer ?
#
loop_
_entity_poly.entity_id
_entity_poly.type
_entity_poly.pdbx_seq_one_letter_code
_entity_poly.pdbx_strand_id
1 'polypeptide(L)' 'HLNFFQYRCYIHARVPRITCEDHKVRLVDVPWAKPGSGFTLLM' A
#
# COMPACT_ATOMS: atom_id res chain seq x y z
N HIS A 1 -8.30 23.46 0.70
CA HIS A 1 -8.45 21.98 0.60
C HIS A 1 -8.88 21.47 1.96
N LEU A 2 -10.10 20.95 2.09
CA LEU A 2 -10.57 20.37 3.35
C LEU A 2 -9.80 19.07 3.57
N ASN A 3 -9.15 18.93 4.74
CA ASN A 3 -8.36 17.73 5.00
C ASN A 3 -9.35 16.57 5.22
N PHE A 4 -9.35 15.54 4.37
CA PHE A 4 -10.32 14.43 4.49
C PHE A 4 -9.89 13.37 5.52
N PHE A 5 -8.67 13.48 6.06
CA PHE A 5 -8.08 12.56 7.06
C PHE A 5 -8.14 13.10 8.49
N GLN A 6 -9.19 13.85 8.83
CA GLN A 6 -9.33 14.50 10.15
C GLN A 6 -9.46 13.48 11.29
N TYR A 7 -9.94 12.28 10.95
CA TYR A 7 -10.13 11.17 11.86
C TYR A 7 -9.34 9.95 11.39
N ARG A 8 -8.96 9.09 12.34
CA ARG A 8 -8.27 7.82 12.03
C ARG A 8 -9.15 6.97 11.12
N CYS A 9 -8.66 6.70 9.92
CA CYS A 9 -9.31 5.83 8.94
C CYS A 9 -8.28 4.80 8.47
N TYR A 10 -8.57 3.52 8.64
CA TYR A 10 -7.68 2.43 8.25
C TYR A 10 -8.24 1.74 7.02
N ILE A 11 -7.43 1.65 5.97
CA ILE A 11 -7.75 0.88 4.76
C ILE A 11 -6.83 -0.34 4.76
N HIS A 12 -7.43 -1.53 4.82
CA HIS A 12 -6.71 -2.78 4.74
C HIS A 12 -6.76 -3.32 3.31
N ALA A 13 -5.61 -3.47 2.68
CA ALA A 13 -5.50 -4.03 1.33
C ALA A 13 -4.36 -5.05 1.28
N ARG A 14 -4.56 -6.13 0.50
CA ARG A 14 -3.52 -7.13 0.25
C ARG A 14 -2.55 -6.60 -0.81
N VAL A 15 -1.24 -6.81 -0.61
CA VAL A 15 -0.24 -6.52 -1.64
C VAL A 15 -0.44 -7.50 -2.82
N PRO A 16 -0.53 -7.00 -4.07
CA PRO A 16 -0.74 -7.85 -5.23
C PRO A 16 0.42 -8.84 -5.36
N ARG A 17 0.06 -10.09 -5.67
CA ARG A 17 1.00 -11.16 -5.98
C ARG A 17 0.95 -11.41 -7.47
N ILE A 18 2.09 -11.36 -8.13
CA ILE A 18 2.22 -11.71 -9.54
C ILE A 18 2.91 -13.07 -9.62
N THR A 19 2.25 -14.01 -10.30
CA THR A 19 2.86 -15.28 -10.67
C THR A 19 3.77 -15.03 -11.86
N CYS A 20 5.08 -15.23 -11.68
CA CYS A 20 6.04 -15.29 -12.78
C CYS A 20 6.43 -16.75 -12.97
N GLU A 21 6.21 -17.27 -14.18
CA GLU A 21 6.49 -18.67 -14.52
C GLU A 21 7.98 -19.01 -14.30
N ASP A 22 8.88 -18.07 -14.59
CA ASP A 22 10.33 -18.24 -14.41
C ASP A 22 10.82 -18.03 -12.97
N HIS A 23 10.12 -17.20 -12.19
CA HIS A 23 10.69 -16.61 -10.97
C HIS A 23 9.86 -16.80 -9.70
N LYS A 24 8.85 -17.67 -9.71
CA LYS A 24 7.90 -17.87 -8.61
C LYS A 24 7.07 -16.60 -8.32
N VAL A 25 6.19 -16.67 -7.31
CA VAL A 25 5.31 -15.55 -6.94
C VAL A 25 6.11 -14.39 -6.35
N ARG A 26 5.96 -13.19 -6.92
CA ARG A 26 6.58 -11.95 -6.42
C ARG A 26 5.52 -10.95 -5.96
N LEU A 27 5.87 -10.15 -4.96
CA LEU A 27 5.11 -8.96 -4.59
C LEU A 27 5.58 -7.79 -5.46
N VAL A 28 4.64 -6.95 -5.89
CA VAL A 28 4.96 -5.73 -6.64
C VAL A 28 5.09 -4.53 -5.72
N ASP A 29 5.89 -3.57 -6.15
CA ASP A 29 5.90 -2.24 -5.55
C ASP A 29 4.54 -1.58 -5.72
N VAL A 30 3.89 -1.30 -4.61
CA VAL A 30 2.59 -0.63 -4.59
C VAL A 30 2.76 0.84 -4.20
N PRO A 31 2.18 1.78 -4.98
CA PRO A 31 2.41 3.21 -4.78
C PRO A 31 1.89 3.71 -3.43
N TRP A 32 0.90 3.04 -2.83
CA TRP A 32 0.35 3.39 -1.53
C TRP A 32 1.19 2.93 -0.33
N ALA A 33 2.14 2.00 -0.49
CA ALA A 33 3.02 1.56 0.60
C ALA A 33 4.28 2.43 0.74
N LYS A 34 4.47 3.42 -0.12
CA LYS A 34 5.65 4.29 -0.10
C LYS A 34 5.70 5.11 1.20
N PRO A 35 6.89 5.40 1.76
CA PRO A 35 7.03 6.34 2.85
C PRO A 35 6.37 7.68 2.52
N GLY A 36 5.56 8.21 3.44
CA GLY A 36 4.88 9.50 3.26
C GLY A 36 3.64 9.46 2.35
N SER A 37 3.16 8.30 1.90
CA SER A 37 1.97 8.16 1.05
C SER A 37 0.65 8.58 1.73
N GLY A 38 0.65 8.84 3.04
CA GLY A 38 -0.55 9.07 3.85
C GLY A 38 -1.37 7.79 4.12
N PHE A 39 -1.03 6.68 3.47
CA PHE A 39 -1.68 5.37 3.61
C PHE A 39 -0.81 4.34 4.35
N THR A 40 0.46 4.64 4.57
CA THR A 40 1.36 3.83 5.40
C THR A 40 1.43 4.43 6.80
N LEU A 41 1.23 3.59 7.82
CA LEU A 41 1.51 3.97 9.20
C LEU A 41 3.02 4.25 9.33
N LEU A 42 3.40 5.52 9.53
CA LEU A 42 4.76 5.86 9.97
C LEU A 42 4.90 5.33 11.40
N MET A 43 5.67 4.25 11.58
CA MET A 43 6.26 3.94 12.88
C MET A 43 7.49 4.82 13.10
#